data_AF-A0A0C2ZAD3-F1
#
_entry.id   AF-A0A0C2ZAD3-F1
#
_cell.length_a   1.000
_cell.length_b   1.000
_cell.length_c   1.000
_cell.angle_alpha   90.00
_cell.angle_beta   90.00
_cell.angle_gamma   90.00
#
_symmetry.space_group_name_H-M   'P 1'
#
loop_
_entity.id
_entity.type
_entity.pdbx_description
1 polymer ?
#
loop_
_entity_poly.entity_id
_entity_poly.type
_entity_poly.pdbx_seq_one_letter_code
_entity_poly.pdbx_strand_id
1 'polypeptide(L)'
;MGVEMRGFIAFMLIATVSFGENISKARIEEGRNKLKLYGLAECLIPQYKKISKDNKNDPILNDIYKASASSYWTALGIHRLKEEPYTFKTIYDPYKETEKYVKKAYPKTLAYANSQTGGEIIMLRCFEIYNSKGFNDFIKKQDKYIESSPY
;
A
#
# COMPACT_ATOMS: atom_id res chain seq x y z
N MET A 1 -33.79 -41.13 0.11
CA MET A 1 -32.66 -40.44 0.78
C MET A 1 -31.52 -39.98 -0.17
N GLY A 2 -31.59 -40.16 -1.49
CA GLY A 2 -30.49 -39.79 -2.40
C GLY A 2 -30.52 -38.36 -2.98
N VAL A 3 -31.69 -37.73 -3.05
CA VAL A 3 -31.87 -36.42 -3.73
C VAL A 3 -31.59 -35.25 -2.79
N GLU A 4 -32.05 -35.33 -1.53
CA GLU A 4 -31.81 -34.27 -0.53
C GLU A 4 -30.34 -34.18 -0.10
N MET A 5 -29.66 -35.32 0.02
CA MET A 5 -28.23 -35.35 0.37
C MET A 5 -27.35 -34.77 -0.74
N ARG A 6 -27.76 -34.90 -2.01
CA ARG A 6 -27.10 -34.23 -3.15
C ARG A 6 -27.33 -32.72 -3.15
N GLY A 7 -28.53 -32.27 -2.77
CA GLY A 7 -28.83 -30.85 -2.61
C GLY A 7 -28.03 -30.19 -1.49
N PHE A 8 -27.90 -30.87 -0.35
CA PHE A 8 -27.10 -30.40 0.79
C PHE A 8 -25.60 -30.32 0.46
N ILE A 9 -25.05 -31.32 -0.23
CA ILE A 9 -23.64 -31.32 -0.66
C ILE A 9 -23.38 -30.21 -1.69
N ALA A 10 -24.29 -30.01 -2.64
CA ALA A 10 -24.18 -28.94 -3.62
C ALA A 10 -24.25 -27.54 -2.96
N PHE A 11 -25.14 -27.36 -1.97
CA PHE A 11 -25.26 -26.09 -1.24
C PHE A 11 -24.02 -25.79 -0.39
N MET A 12 -23.45 -26.79 0.29
CA MET A 12 -22.18 -26.67 1.02
C MET A 12 -21.02 -26.27 0.10
N LEU A 13 -20.92 -26.87 -1.10
CA LEU A 13 -19.86 -26.54 -2.07
C LEU A 13 -19.99 -25.12 -2.64
N ILE A 14 -21.21 -24.63 -2.86
CA ILE A 14 -21.43 -23.26 -3.37
C ILE A 14 -21.07 -22.21 -2.29
N ALA A 15 -21.42 -22.50 -1.03
CA ALA A 15 -21.11 -21.62 0.09
C ALA A 15 -19.59 -21.48 0.34
N THR A 16 -18.82 -22.56 0.22
CA THR A 16 -17.36 -22.55 0.44
C THR A 16 -16.61 -21.79 -0.66
N VAL A 17 -17.02 -21.92 -1.93
CA VAL A 17 -16.40 -21.19 -3.05
C VAL A 17 -16.62 -19.68 -2.92
N SER A 18 -17.84 -19.27 -2.58
CA SER A 18 -18.20 -17.84 -2.42
C SER A 18 -17.43 -17.18 -1.26
N PHE A 19 -17.18 -17.90 -0.17
CA PHE A 19 -16.39 -17.40 0.95
C PHE A 19 -14.91 -17.21 0.60
N GLY A 20 -14.31 -18.16 -0.14
CA GLY A 20 -12.91 -18.09 -0.54
C GLY A 20 -12.58 -16.90 -1.46
N GLU A 21 -13.46 -16.59 -2.43
CA GLU A 21 -13.27 -15.44 -3.31
C GLU A 21 -13.34 -14.10 -2.57
N ASN A 22 -14.24 -13.97 -1.59
CA ASN A 22 -14.40 -12.74 -0.82
C ASN A 22 -13.18 -12.47 0.07
N ILE A 23 -12.61 -13.52 0.68
CA ILE A 23 -11.37 -13.40 1.47
C ILE A 23 -10.20 -12.95 0.59
N SER A 24 -10.07 -13.52 -0.61
CA SER A 24 -9.01 -13.12 -1.57
C SER A 24 -9.15 -11.67 -2.00
N LYS A 25 -10.37 -11.21 -2.34
CA LYS A 25 -10.64 -9.82 -2.72
C LYS A 25 -10.34 -8.84 -1.58
N ALA A 26 -10.81 -9.17 -0.37
CA ALA A 26 -10.57 -8.35 0.82
C ALA A 26 -9.07 -8.22 1.12
N ARG A 27 -8.31 -9.32 1.01
CA ARG A 27 -6.86 -9.28 1.25
C ARG A 27 -6.09 -8.52 0.17
N ILE A 28 -6.50 -8.62 -1.09
CA ILE A 28 -5.94 -7.81 -2.18
C ILE A 28 -6.20 -6.33 -1.90
N GLU A 29 -7.42 -5.96 -1.53
CA GLU A 29 -7.77 -4.59 -1.19
C GLU A 29 -6.99 -4.07 0.02
N GLU A 30 -6.85 -4.88 1.06
CA GLU A 30 -6.02 -4.57 2.23
C GLU A 30 -4.58 -4.31 1.81
N GLY A 31 -3.96 -5.20 1.04
CA GLY A 31 -2.58 -5.02 0.56
C GLY A 31 -2.40 -3.73 -0.23
N ARG A 32 -3.30 -3.45 -1.17
CA ARG A 32 -3.29 -2.20 -1.93
C ARG A 32 -3.38 -0.97 -1.01
N ASN A 33 -4.29 -1.00 -0.03
CA ASN A 33 -4.46 0.10 0.92
C ASN A 33 -3.22 0.32 1.78
N LYS A 34 -2.58 -0.75 2.26
CA LYS A 34 -1.33 -0.67 3.03
C LYS A 34 -0.19 -0.06 2.21
N LEU A 35 0.00 -0.48 0.96
CA LEU A 35 0.99 0.12 0.08
C LEU A 35 0.67 1.59 -0.22
N LYS A 36 -0.60 1.95 -0.41
CA LYS A 36 -0.99 3.35 -0.64
C LYS A 36 -0.70 4.24 0.57
N LEU A 37 -1.04 3.78 1.77
CA LEU A 37 -0.77 4.51 3.02
C LEU A 37 0.73 4.63 3.29
N TYR A 38 1.48 3.55 3.07
CA TYR A 38 2.93 3.56 3.12
C TYR A 38 3.52 4.57 2.13
N GLY A 39 3.08 4.54 0.87
CA GLY A 39 3.52 5.48 -0.16
C GLY A 39 3.18 6.94 0.16
N LEU A 40 2.03 7.22 0.78
CA LEU A 40 1.68 8.55 1.25
C LEU A 40 2.68 9.03 2.32
N ALA A 41 2.97 8.19 3.32
CA ALA A 41 3.94 8.53 4.36
C ALA A 41 5.35 8.75 3.79
N GLU A 42 5.81 7.87 2.89
CA GLU A 42 7.11 7.98 2.22
C GLU A 42 7.21 9.18 1.26
N CYS A 43 6.09 9.67 0.75
CA CYS A 43 6.02 10.93 0.02
C CYS A 43 6.27 12.14 0.94
N LEU A 44 5.68 12.11 2.14
CA LEU A 44 5.73 13.21 3.11
C LEU A 44 7.08 13.31 3.82
N ILE A 45 7.66 12.19 4.25
CA ILE A 45 8.88 12.13 5.10
C ILE A 45 10.02 13.02 4.55
N PRO A 46 10.45 12.90 3.27
CA PRO A 46 11.59 13.68 2.78
C PRO A 46 11.33 15.19 2.75
N GLN A 47 10.07 15.60 2.69
CA GLN A 47 9.68 17.00 2.54
C GLN A 47 9.53 17.65 3.92
N TYR A 48 8.89 16.95 4.86
CA TYR A 48 8.83 17.38 6.25
C TYR A 48 10.22 17.44 6.88
N LYS A 49 11.15 16.54 6.51
CA LYS A 49 12.56 16.62 6.89
C LYS A 49 13.28 17.91 6.50
N LYS A 50 12.88 18.52 5.37
CA LYS A 50 13.52 19.75 4.86
C LYS A 50 13.05 20.99 5.62
N ILE A 51 11.82 20.96 6.12
CA ILE A 51 11.21 22.10 6.81
C ILE A 51 11.28 21.98 8.33
N SER A 52 11.52 20.77 8.84
CA SER A 52 11.71 20.53 10.26
C SER A 52 13.00 21.19 10.76
N LYS A 53 12.90 21.89 11.89
CA LYS A 53 14.06 22.47 12.58
C LYS A 53 14.89 21.42 13.33
N ASP A 54 14.25 20.35 13.78
CA ASP A 54 14.86 19.25 14.52
C ASP A 54 14.22 17.93 14.09
N ASN A 55 14.83 17.31 13.09
CA ASN A 55 14.37 16.05 12.50
C ASN A 55 14.15 14.92 13.52
N LYS A 56 14.83 14.95 14.68
CA LYS A 56 14.72 13.88 15.68
C LYS A 56 13.51 14.07 16.60
N ASN A 57 13.19 15.32 16.94
CA ASN A 57 12.16 15.65 17.94
C ASN A 57 10.92 16.31 17.35
N ASP A 58 10.82 16.42 16.02
CA ASP A 58 9.65 16.97 15.35
C ASP A 58 8.44 16.02 15.49
N PRO A 59 7.36 16.45 16.16
CA PRO A 59 6.22 15.58 16.45
C PRO A 59 5.49 15.15 15.18
N ILE A 60 5.41 16.02 14.17
CA ILE A 60 4.73 15.70 12.90
C ILE A 60 5.54 14.65 12.16
N LEU A 61 6.86 14.85 12.05
CA LEU A 61 7.72 13.90 11.37
C LEU A 61 7.71 12.52 12.08
N ASN A 62 7.72 12.50 13.42
CA ASN A 62 7.61 11.29 14.21
C ASN A 62 6.30 10.52 13.95
N ASP A 63 5.17 11.23 13.88
CA ASP A 63 3.88 10.62 13.59
C ASP A 63 3.83 10.05 12.17
N ILE A 64 4.39 10.76 11.18
CA ILE A 64 4.48 10.25 9.80
C ILE A 64 5.33 8.97 9.76
N TYR A 65 6.45 8.91 10.50
CA TYR A 65 7.26 7.69 10.58
C TYR A 65 6.49 6.53 11.19
N LYS A 66 5.75 6.76 12.27
CA LYS A 66 4.91 5.72 12.89
C LYS A 66 3.82 5.24 11.94
N ALA A 67 3.22 6.13 11.15
CA ALA A 67 2.24 5.78 10.13
C ALA A 67 2.86 4.94 9.00
N SER A 68 4.05 5.32 8.51
CA SER A 68 4.83 4.52 7.54
C SER A 68 5.14 3.13 8.10
N ALA A 69 5.72 3.07 9.30
CA ALA A 69 6.07 1.83 9.97
C ALA A 69 4.85 0.94 10.19
N SER A 70 3.75 1.49 10.72
CA SER A 70 2.50 0.73 10.92
C SER A 70 2.01 0.15 9.60
N SER A 71 1.99 0.93 8.52
CA SER A 71 1.55 0.47 7.19
C SER A 71 2.42 -0.64 6.64
N TYR A 72 3.72 -0.64 6.95
CA TYR A 72 4.65 -1.71 6.60
C TYR A 72 4.49 -2.95 7.50
N TRP A 73 4.59 -2.79 8.82
CA TRP A 73 4.58 -3.87 9.81
C TRP A 73 3.25 -4.62 9.84
N THR A 74 2.12 -3.91 9.81
CA THR A 74 0.79 -4.54 9.79
C THR A 74 0.46 -5.23 8.47
N ALA A 75 1.33 -5.10 7.48
CA ALA A 75 1.18 -5.72 6.18
C ALA A 75 2.29 -6.74 5.88
N LEU A 76 3.11 -7.06 6.89
CA LEU A 76 3.95 -8.25 6.89
C LEU A 76 3.04 -9.48 6.79
N GLY A 77 3.36 -10.37 5.85
CA GLY A 77 2.52 -11.51 5.51
C GLY A 77 1.40 -11.20 4.52
N ILE A 78 1.17 -9.94 4.11
CA ILE A 78 0.30 -9.63 2.97
C ILE A 78 1.11 -9.64 1.68
N HIS A 79 2.26 -8.95 1.65
CA HIS A 79 3.14 -8.92 0.48
C HIS A 79 4.36 -9.82 0.67
N ARG A 80 4.65 -10.66 -0.33
CA ARG A 80 5.89 -11.42 -0.46
C ARG A 80 6.99 -10.58 -1.05
N LEU A 81 8.17 -10.73 -0.48
CA LEU A 81 9.42 -10.35 -1.14
C LEU A 81 9.72 -11.39 -2.23
N LYS A 82 10.16 -10.91 -3.41
CA LYS A 82 10.75 -11.82 -4.39
C LYS A 82 12.22 -11.95 -4.06
N GLU A 83 12.69 -13.17 -3.84
CA GLU A 83 14.07 -13.46 -3.47
C GLU A 83 14.75 -14.36 -4.51
N GLU A 84 16.08 -14.29 -4.58
CA GLU A 84 16.91 -15.23 -5.33
C GLU A 84 16.85 -16.62 -4.67
N PRO A 85 16.71 -17.69 -5.47
CA PRO A 85 16.82 -19.05 -4.94
C PRO A 85 18.17 -19.26 -4.24
N TYR A 86 18.16 -19.94 -3.09
CA TYR A 86 19.34 -20.37 -2.32
C TYR A 86 20.17 -19.26 -1.64
N THR A 87 20.08 -18.00 -2.08
CA THR A 87 20.77 -16.87 -1.42
C THR A 87 19.85 -16.04 -0.53
N PHE A 88 18.52 -16.17 -0.70
CA PHE A 88 17.49 -15.36 -0.03
C PHE A 88 17.67 -13.84 -0.24
N LYS A 89 18.43 -13.44 -1.27
CA LYS A 89 18.64 -12.03 -1.56
C LYS A 89 17.38 -11.46 -2.17
N THR A 90 16.84 -10.39 -1.58
CA THR A 90 15.66 -9.70 -2.11
C THR A 90 15.93 -9.09 -3.50
N ILE A 91 15.24 -9.61 -4.51
CA ILE A 91 15.20 -9.10 -5.89
C ILE A 91 14.14 -8.00 -6.02
N TYR A 92 13.00 -8.17 -5.34
CA TYR A 92 11.88 -7.24 -5.44
C TYR A 92 11.15 -7.10 -4.10
N ASP A 93 10.87 -5.85 -3.75
CA ASP A 93 10.16 -5.47 -2.53
C ASP A 93 9.09 -4.42 -2.91
N PRO A 94 7.78 -4.78 -2.82
CA PRO A 94 6.69 -3.87 -3.16
C PRO A 94 6.74 -2.53 -2.41
N TYR A 95 7.25 -2.49 -1.16
CA TYR A 95 7.35 -1.26 -0.38
C TYR A 95 8.48 -0.37 -0.88
N LYS A 96 9.67 -0.93 -1.15
CA LYS A 96 10.79 -0.17 -1.75
C LYS A 96 10.43 0.37 -3.13
N GLU A 97 9.71 -0.40 -3.94
CA GLU A 97 9.26 0.09 -5.25
C GLU A 97 8.19 1.19 -5.11
N THR A 98 7.33 1.10 -4.10
CA THR A 98 6.35 2.14 -3.78
C THR A 98 7.04 3.44 -3.36
N GLU A 99 8.03 3.35 -2.47
CA GLU A 99 8.88 4.48 -2.06
C GLU A 99 9.55 5.14 -3.27
N LYS A 100 10.16 4.35 -4.16
CA LYS A 100 10.77 4.84 -5.40
C LYS A 100 9.75 5.54 -6.30
N TYR A 101 8.54 4.96 -6.45
CA TYR A 101 7.49 5.54 -7.27
C TYR A 101 7.12 6.95 -6.77
N VAL A 102 6.79 7.08 -5.48
CA VAL A 102 6.32 8.36 -4.93
C VAL A 102 7.43 9.42 -4.93
N LYS A 103 8.68 9.03 -4.66
CA LYS A 103 9.84 9.94 -4.78
C LYS A 103 10.06 10.43 -6.21
N LYS A 104 9.84 9.57 -7.21
CA LYS A 104 9.93 9.94 -8.63
C LYS A 104 8.74 10.80 -9.11
N ALA A 105 7.55 10.58 -8.55
CA ALA A 105 6.34 11.31 -8.90
C ALA A 105 6.30 12.72 -8.28
N TYR A 106 6.84 12.88 -7.08
CA TYR A 106 6.84 14.15 -6.35
C TYR A 106 7.28 15.38 -7.16
N PRO A 107 8.49 15.43 -7.74
CA PRO A 107 8.94 16.61 -8.47
C PRO A 107 8.15 16.89 -9.76
N LYS A 108 7.34 15.93 -10.24
CA LYS A 108 6.54 16.03 -11.45
C LYS A 108 5.09 16.44 -11.18
N THR A 109 4.69 16.41 -9.92
CA THR A 109 3.32 16.69 -9.52
C THR A 109 3.20 18.16 -9.16
N LEU A 110 2.44 18.91 -9.95
CA LEU A 110 2.18 20.31 -9.64
C LEU A 110 1.03 20.37 -8.64
N ALA A 111 1.32 20.94 -7.47
CA ALA A 111 0.32 21.27 -6.46
C ALA A 111 0.70 22.63 -5.91
N TYR A 112 0.01 23.66 -6.42
CA TYR A 112 0.15 25.02 -5.95
C TYR A 112 -1.05 25.35 -5.10
N ALA A 113 -0.80 26.04 -4.00
CA ALA A 113 -1.87 26.74 -3.31
C ALA A 113 -2.36 27.91 -4.18
N ASN A 114 -3.58 28.38 -3.93
CA ASN A 114 -4.09 29.59 -4.56
C ASN A 114 -3.16 30.80 -4.28
N SER A 115 -3.32 31.87 -5.07
CA SER A 115 -2.46 33.06 -5.07
C SER A 115 -2.28 33.76 -3.70
N GLN A 116 -3.11 33.45 -2.71
CA GLN A 116 -3.06 34.02 -1.37
C GLN A 116 -2.06 33.35 -0.42
N THR A 117 -1.67 32.10 -0.67
CA THR A 117 -0.80 31.32 0.23
C THR A 117 0.60 31.08 -0.33
N GLY A 118 0.83 31.39 -1.61
CA GLY A 118 2.15 31.67 -2.20
C GLY A 118 3.20 30.54 -2.13
N GLY A 119 2.81 29.32 -1.78
CA GLY A 119 3.74 28.24 -1.48
C GLY A 119 3.29 26.85 -1.94
N GLU A 120 4.26 25.96 -2.04
CA GLU A 120 4.03 24.53 -2.27
C GLU A 120 3.38 23.90 -1.03
N ILE A 121 2.18 23.32 -1.18
CA ILE A 121 1.54 22.56 -0.10
C ILE A 121 1.99 21.10 -0.22
N ILE A 122 2.97 20.72 0.61
CA ILE A 122 3.55 19.36 0.67
C ILE A 122 2.45 18.29 0.74
N MET A 123 1.49 18.47 1.66
CA MET A 123 0.35 17.57 1.85
C MET A 123 -0.48 17.42 0.57
N LEU A 124 -0.86 18.53 -0.07
CA LEU A 124 -1.66 18.52 -1.29
C LEU A 124 -0.94 17.74 -2.39
N ARG A 125 0.37 18.00 -2.59
CA ARG A 125 1.16 17.29 -3.60
C ARG A 125 1.19 15.78 -3.38
N CYS A 126 1.39 15.34 -2.13
CA CYS A 126 1.37 13.92 -1.82
C CYS A 126 -0.02 13.29 -1.94
N PHE A 127 -1.09 14.05 -1.65
CA PHE A 127 -2.47 13.60 -1.88
C PHE A 127 -2.82 13.49 -3.37
N GLU A 128 -2.33 14.41 -4.21
CA GLU A 128 -2.48 14.31 -5.66
C GLU A 128 -1.84 13.01 -6.18
N ILE A 129 -0.64 12.65 -5.70
CA ILE A 129 0.01 11.39 -6.05
C ILE A 129 -0.82 10.19 -5.54
N TYR A 130 -1.24 10.23 -4.27
CA TYR A 130 -2.03 9.17 -3.64
C TYR A 130 -3.34 8.86 -4.38
N ASN A 131 -3.99 9.89 -4.93
CA ASN A 131 -5.25 9.76 -5.67
C ASN A 131 -5.04 9.59 -7.18
N SER A 132 -3.83 9.79 -7.69
CA SER A 132 -3.55 9.72 -9.12
C SER A 132 -3.85 8.35 -9.72
N LYS A 133 -4.36 8.35 -10.96
CA LYS A 133 -4.55 7.11 -11.74
C LYS A 133 -3.24 6.34 -11.88
N GLY A 134 -2.13 7.02 -12.14
CA GLY A 134 -0.82 6.40 -12.32
C GLY A 134 -0.37 5.62 -11.08
N PHE A 135 -0.56 6.18 -9.89
CA PHE A 135 -0.21 5.50 -8.65
C PHE A 135 -1.15 4.31 -8.39
N ASN A 136 -2.46 4.47 -8.59
CA ASN A 136 -3.41 3.36 -8.47
C ASN A 136 -3.08 2.19 -9.42
N ASP A 137 -2.70 2.49 -10.67
CA ASP A 137 -2.29 1.47 -11.65
C ASP A 137 -0.96 0.81 -11.25
N PHE A 138 -0.02 1.56 -10.68
CA PHE A 138 1.21 1.02 -10.12
C PHE A 138 0.93 0.07 -8.94
N ILE A 139 0.05 0.45 -8.03
CA ILE A 139 -0.34 -0.35 -6.86
C ILE A 139 -0.99 -1.66 -7.28
N LYS A 140 -1.91 -1.63 -8.26
CA LYS A 140 -2.52 -2.86 -8.82
C LYS A 140 -1.50 -3.83 -9.42
N LYS A 141 -0.39 -3.34 -10.00
CA LYS A 141 0.68 -4.23 -10.50
C LYS A 141 1.42 -4.97 -9.38
N GLN A 142 1.26 -4.54 -8.13
CA GLN A 142 1.83 -5.20 -6.96
C GLN A 142 1.00 -6.38 -6.48
N ASP A 143 -0.25 -6.55 -6.96
CA ASP A 143 -1.13 -7.64 -6.53
C ASP A 143 -0.51 -9.03 -6.70
N LYS A 144 0.36 -9.20 -7.70
CA LYS A 144 1.09 -10.46 -7.94
C LYS A 144 2.07 -10.84 -6.82
N TYR A 145 2.35 -9.91 -5.91
CA TYR A 145 3.15 -10.14 -4.71
C TYR A 145 2.27 -10.29 -3.47
N ILE A 146 0.94 -10.21 -3.59
CA ILE A 146 0.05 -10.45 -2.45
C ILE A 146 -0.13 -11.95 -2.27
N GLU A 147 0.05 -12.41 -1.03
CA GLU A 147 -0.21 -13.80 -0.67
C GLU A 147 -1.68 -14.14 -0.81
N SER A 148 -1.98 -15.29 -1.40
CA SER A 148 -3.36 -15.80 -1.49
C SER A 148 -3.83 -16.52 -0.22
N SER A 149 -2.91 -17.03 0.62
CA SER A 149 -3.21 -17.77 1.87
C SER A 149 -2.67 -17.06 3.11
N PRO A 150 -3.45 -16.86 4.19
CA PRO A 150 -2.97 -16.31 5.46
C PRO A 150 -2.13 -17.31 6.27
N TYR A 151 -1.85 -18.49 5.69
CA TYR A 151 -1.07 -19.59 6.25
C TYR A 151 0.01 -20.03 5.26
#